data_AF-A0A067D089-F1
#
_entry.id   AF-A0A067D089-F1
#
_cell.length_a   1.000
_cell.length_b   1.000
_cell.length_c   1.000
_cell.angle_alpha   90.00
_cell.angle_beta   90.00
_cell.angle_gamma   90.00
#
_symmetry.space_group_name_H-M   'P 1'
#
loop_
_entity.id
_entity.type
_entity.pdbx_description
1 polymer ?
#
loop_
_entity_poly.entity_id
_entity_poly.type
_entity_poly.pdbx_seq_one_letter_code
_entity_poly.pdbx_strand_id
1 'polypeptide(L)'
;MAKIQTKKVPKSSSPLIFLLHLLSVGLNCAAYSLPEKYFINCGSDTEVTSGNRIFRGDRNSDSISFSEPSYPVKNSSQLPDTLALYQTARVFDQSSHYEFDISSNGTHLVRLHFFAFSSAKNLYNAVFNVSTSHPFLLLHNFNVQNSSQSPVIKDFFLSITQGKFCVYFRPQESSFAFVSAIEVFVVDPLPLSSIPDNGPHVSPIGTKTNSYPGIHPKALQTIYRINVGGPMISQENDTLGRNWIPDDRYLYNPDTAKIVGPIANLNYLGIASEYTAPDSVYQTAKHMNKNNSRLSNNFNITWCFM
;
A
#
# COMPACT_ATOMS: atom_id res chain seq x y z
N MET A 1 80.70 -26.19 6.84
CA MET A 1 79.89 -26.28 8.07
C MET A 1 79.52 -24.88 8.53
N ALA A 2 78.34 -24.38 8.11
CA ALA A 2 77.87 -23.04 8.43
C ALA A 2 76.63 -23.13 9.34
N LYS A 3 76.69 -22.45 10.50
CA LYS A 3 75.59 -22.32 11.46
C LYS A 3 74.47 -21.46 10.86
N ILE A 4 73.24 -21.98 10.84
CA ILE A 4 72.04 -21.21 10.55
C ILE A 4 71.44 -20.77 11.89
N GLN A 5 71.38 -19.46 12.11
CA GLN A 5 70.71 -18.83 13.25
C GLN A 5 69.19 -18.89 13.07
N THR A 6 68.48 -19.35 14.09
CA THR A 6 67.02 -19.28 14.19
C THR A 6 66.60 -17.86 14.62
N LYS A 7 65.97 -17.11 13.71
CA LYS A 7 65.27 -15.86 14.03
C LYS A 7 63.91 -16.19 14.65
N LYS A 8 63.69 -15.75 15.89
CA LYS A 8 62.36 -15.70 16.53
C LYS A 8 61.48 -14.70 15.78
N VAL A 9 60.33 -15.15 15.28
CA VAL A 9 59.27 -14.30 14.73
C VAL A 9 58.47 -13.71 15.91
N PRO A 10 58.20 -12.39 15.94
CA PRO A 10 57.41 -11.79 17.01
C PRO A 10 55.93 -12.18 16.85
N LYS A 11 55.26 -12.43 17.98
CA LYS A 11 53.82 -12.68 18.06
C LYS A 11 53.07 -11.46 17.52
N SER A 12 52.45 -11.61 16.35
CA SER A 12 51.50 -10.61 15.84
C SER A 12 50.13 -10.87 16.45
N SER A 13 49.79 -10.00 17.39
CA SER A 13 48.44 -9.75 17.86
C SER A 13 47.58 -9.24 16.70
N SER A 14 46.55 -9.98 16.28
CA SER A 14 45.19 -9.41 16.20
C SER A 14 44.10 -10.42 15.80
N PRO A 15 43.71 -11.34 16.71
CA PRO A 15 42.38 -11.96 16.62
C PRO A 15 41.25 -10.93 16.84
N LEU A 16 41.57 -9.77 17.42
CA LEU A 16 40.60 -8.70 17.74
C LEU A 16 40.11 -7.96 16.48
N ILE A 17 40.98 -7.72 15.49
CA ILE A 17 40.61 -7.07 14.22
C ILE A 17 39.69 -7.99 13.39
N PHE A 18 39.91 -9.30 13.43
CA PHE A 18 39.04 -10.26 12.74
C PHE A 18 37.66 -10.35 13.40
N LEU A 19 37.60 -10.27 14.75
CA LEU A 19 36.34 -10.23 15.49
C LEU A 19 35.57 -8.93 15.24
N LEU A 20 36.26 -7.78 15.13
CA LEU A 20 35.65 -6.49 14.75
C LEU A 20 35.07 -6.49 13.33
N HIS A 21 35.68 -7.22 12.38
CA HIS A 21 35.12 -7.40 11.04
C HIS A 21 33.92 -8.35 11.00
N LEU A 22 33.88 -9.38 11.86
CA LEU A 22 32.68 -10.23 12.01
C LEU A 22 31.53 -9.50 12.72
N LEU A 23 31.84 -8.60 13.66
CA LEU A 23 30.85 -7.74 14.32
C LEU A 23 30.28 -6.65 13.39
N SER A 24 31.03 -6.20 12.37
CA SER A 24 30.53 -5.23 11.38
C SER A 24 29.74 -5.86 10.21
N VAL A 25 29.80 -7.18 10.03
CA VAL A 25 29.01 -7.92 9.01
C VAL A 25 27.68 -8.41 9.59
N GLY A 26 27.47 -8.29 10.90
CA GLY A 26 26.16 -8.38 11.53
C GLY A 26 25.33 -7.12 11.31
N LEU A 27 25.10 -6.70 10.05
CA LEU A 27 23.89 -5.94 9.76
C LEU A 27 22.73 -6.90 10.05
N ASN A 28 22.19 -6.81 11.26
CA ASN A 28 20.82 -7.24 11.51
C ASN A 28 19.97 -6.45 10.52
N CYS A 29 19.66 -7.04 9.37
CA CYS A 29 18.50 -6.64 8.60
C CYS A 29 17.33 -7.00 9.52
N ALA A 30 16.91 -6.05 10.35
CA ALA A 30 15.69 -6.21 11.12
C ALA A 30 14.60 -6.46 10.08
N ALA A 31 14.05 -7.67 10.07
CA ALA A 31 12.87 -7.96 9.27
C ALA A 31 11.84 -6.91 9.66
N TYR A 32 11.35 -6.14 8.68
CA TYR A 32 10.34 -5.16 8.97
C TYR A 32 9.14 -5.86 9.59
N SER A 33 8.66 -5.29 10.68
CA SER A 33 7.39 -5.63 11.28
C SER A 33 6.37 -4.59 10.85
N LEU A 34 5.26 -5.03 10.29
CA LEU A 34 4.15 -4.14 9.99
C LEU A 34 3.72 -3.43 11.29
N PRO A 35 3.64 -2.09 11.32
CA PRO A 35 3.18 -1.37 12.50
C PRO A 35 1.78 -1.81 12.88
N GLU A 36 1.53 -1.99 14.18
CA GLU A 36 0.20 -2.36 14.72
C GLU A 36 -0.70 -1.13 15.02
N LYS A 37 -0.22 0.08 14.71
CA LYS A 37 -0.90 1.34 15.06
C LYS A 37 -1.70 1.91 13.89
N TYR A 38 -2.79 2.59 14.25
CA TYR A 38 -3.70 3.31 13.36
C TYR A 38 -4.44 2.48 12.32
N PHE A 39 -4.94 1.31 12.73
CA PHE A 39 -6.04 0.62 12.04
C PHE A 39 -7.34 0.98 12.75
N ILE A 40 -8.13 1.85 12.14
CA ILE A 40 -9.28 2.50 12.79
C ILE A 40 -10.58 1.99 12.17
N ASN A 41 -11.45 1.43 13.02
CA ASN A 41 -12.84 1.10 12.69
C ASN A 41 -13.72 2.32 13.01
N CYS A 42 -14.12 3.07 11.98
CA CYS A 42 -14.73 4.37 12.15
C CYS A 42 -16.21 4.24 12.57
N GLY A 43 -16.61 5.02 13.56
CA GLY A 43 -17.97 4.99 14.12
C GLY A 43 -18.25 3.76 15.00
N SER A 44 -17.20 3.05 15.43
CA SER A 44 -17.29 1.89 16.33
C SER A 44 -16.64 2.18 17.68
N ASP A 45 -17.14 1.52 18.72
CA ASP A 45 -16.52 1.40 20.03
C ASP A 45 -15.81 0.04 20.22
N THR A 46 -16.02 -0.93 19.33
CA THR A 46 -15.40 -2.25 19.42
C THR A 46 -14.28 -2.45 18.42
N GLU A 47 -13.37 -3.36 18.79
CA GLU A 47 -12.37 -3.89 17.89
C GLU A 47 -12.97 -4.93 16.95
N VAL A 48 -12.45 -5.01 15.72
CA VAL A 48 -12.84 -6.01 14.74
C VAL A 48 -11.60 -6.54 14.02
N THR A 49 -11.52 -7.86 13.89
CA THR A 49 -10.46 -8.50 13.11
C THR A 49 -10.88 -8.56 11.65
N SER A 50 -10.03 -8.08 10.75
CA SER A 50 -10.22 -8.18 9.29
C SER A 50 -8.91 -8.65 8.67
N GLY A 51 -8.93 -9.84 8.08
CA GLY A 51 -7.73 -10.53 7.63
C GLY A 51 -6.76 -10.78 8.79
N ASN A 52 -5.52 -10.31 8.65
CA ASN A 52 -4.46 -10.41 9.66
C ASN A 52 -4.34 -9.16 10.56
N ARG A 53 -5.32 -8.23 10.52
CA ARG A 53 -5.28 -6.95 11.23
C ARG A 53 -6.43 -6.82 12.21
N ILE A 54 -6.15 -6.14 13.32
CA ILE A 54 -7.15 -5.74 14.31
C ILE A 54 -7.40 -4.24 14.14
N PHE A 55 -8.63 -3.88 13.76
CA PHE A 55 -9.06 -2.50 13.65
C PHE A 55 -9.75 -2.08 14.95
N ARG A 56 -9.25 -1.02 15.57
CA ARG A 56 -9.78 -0.50 16.83
C ARG A 56 -10.86 0.54 16.60
N GLY A 57 -11.93 0.52 17.40
CA GLY A 57 -12.97 1.54 17.37
C GLY A 57 -12.41 2.94 17.62
N ASP A 58 -12.82 3.92 16.83
CA ASP A 58 -12.28 5.28 16.91
C ASP A 58 -12.61 6.04 18.20
N ARG A 59 -13.63 5.62 18.96
CA ARG A 59 -13.93 6.18 20.29
C ARG A 59 -13.01 5.71 21.41
N ASN A 60 -12.30 4.59 21.20
CA ASN A 60 -11.50 3.93 22.23
C ASN A 60 -9.99 3.93 21.89
N SER A 61 -9.54 4.88 21.07
CA SER A 61 -8.14 4.95 20.67
C SER A 61 -7.45 6.16 21.31
N ASP A 62 -6.54 5.87 22.26
CA ASP A 62 -5.77 6.89 22.99
C ASP A 62 -4.77 7.67 22.11
N SER A 63 -4.58 7.24 20.86
CA SER A 63 -3.54 7.75 19.95
C SER A 63 -4.08 8.51 18.75
N ILE A 64 -5.42 8.63 18.64
CA ILE A 64 -6.07 9.42 17.60
C ILE A 64 -7.12 10.33 18.23
N SER A 65 -7.43 11.42 17.53
CA SER A 65 -8.61 12.23 17.83
C SER A 65 -9.35 12.56 16.53
N PHE A 66 -10.60 13.00 16.65
CA PHE A 66 -11.37 13.49 15.50
C PHE A 66 -12.22 14.69 15.90
N SER A 67 -12.60 15.51 14.92
CA SER A 67 -13.42 16.70 15.16
C SER A 67 -14.86 16.36 15.50
N GLU A 68 -15.44 17.15 16.41
CA GLU A 68 -16.87 17.17 16.71
C GLU A 68 -17.51 18.48 16.20
N PRO A 69 -18.81 18.50 15.87
CA PRO A 69 -19.74 17.38 15.80
C PRO A 69 -19.44 16.37 14.69
N SER A 70 -19.58 15.11 15.05
CA SER A 70 -19.60 13.92 14.19
C SER A 70 -20.51 12.87 14.83
N TYR A 71 -20.97 11.89 14.05
CA TYR A 71 -21.77 10.82 14.63
C TYR A 71 -21.55 9.48 13.90
N PRO A 72 -21.66 8.36 14.62
CA PRO A 72 -21.59 7.05 14.02
C PRO A 72 -22.91 6.72 13.31
N VAL A 73 -22.81 5.95 12.23
CA VAL A 73 -23.93 5.24 11.62
C VAL A 73 -23.61 3.76 11.55
N LYS A 74 -24.65 2.93 11.70
CA LYS A 74 -24.53 1.47 11.66
C LYS A 74 -25.39 0.93 10.52
N ASN A 75 -24.84 0.00 9.77
CA ASN A 75 -25.57 -0.75 8.77
C ASN A 75 -26.57 -1.67 9.49
N SER A 76 -27.83 -1.69 9.03
CA SER A 76 -28.88 -2.54 9.58
C SER A 76 -28.87 -3.96 8.98
N SER A 77 -28.20 -4.15 7.84
CA SER A 77 -28.09 -5.44 7.18
C SER A 77 -27.10 -6.35 7.90
N GLN A 78 -27.41 -7.66 7.91
CA GLN A 78 -26.43 -8.68 8.25
C GLN A 78 -25.41 -8.78 7.11
N LEU A 79 -24.17 -8.42 7.41
CA LEU A 79 -23.05 -8.56 6.50
C LEU A 79 -22.32 -9.89 6.79
N PRO A 80 -21.71 -10.51 5.76
CA PRO A 80 -20.75 -11.59 5.99
C PRO A 80 -19.60 -11.13 6.89
N ASP A 81 -18.98 -12.07 7.62
CA ASP A 81 -17.86 -11.77 8.52
C ASP A 81 -16.68 -11.10 7.81
N THR A 82 -16.47 -11.39 6.52
CA THR A 82 -15.46 -10.75 5.66
C THR A 82 -15.66 -9.23 5.49
N LEU A 83 -16.86 -8.74 5.77
CA LEU A 83 -17.23 -7.32 5.72
C LEU A 83 -17.55 -6.75 7.10
N ALA A 84 -17.18 -7.44 8.19
CA ALA A 84 -17.45 -6.99 9.56
C ALA A 84 -16.87 -5.59 9.86
N LEU A 85 -15.72 -5.25 9.26
CA LEU A 85 -15.11 -3.91 9.35
C LEU A 85 -16.01 -2.79 8.82
N TYR A 86 -16.95 -3.12 7.94
CA TYR A 86 -17.80 -2.14 7.25
C TYR A 86 -19.22 -2.07 7.79
N GLN A 87 -19.45 -2.59 9.00
CA GLN A 87 -20.75 -2.48 9.67
C GLN A 87 -21.03 -1.05 10.15
N THR A 88 -20.00 -0.23 10.34
CA THR A 88 -20.11 1.14 10.84
C THR A 88 -19.38 2.13 9.94
N ALA A 89 -19.76 3.40 10.08
CA ALA A 89 -19.01 4.53 9.52
C ALA A 89 -19.18 5.75 10.44
N ARG A 90 -18.20 6.65 10.42
CA ARG A 90 -18.35 7.99 11.02
C ARG A 90 -18.78 8.98 9.95
N VAL A 91 -19.74 9.84 10.30
CA VAL A 91 -20.29 10.87 9.42
C VAL A 91 -19.92 12.27 9.93
N PHE A 92 -19.62 13.16 8.99
CA PHE A 92 -19.31 14.57 9.22
C PHE A 92 -20.20 15.45 8.33
N ASP A 93 -21.01 16.30 8.95
CA ASP A 93 -21.89 17.25 8.24
C ASP A 93 -21.21 18.59 7.96
N GLN A 94 -20.01 18.78 8.51
CA GLN A 94 -19.17 19.95 8.32
C GLN A 94 -17.72 19.52 8.08
N SER A 95 -16.86 20.48 7.72
CA SER A 95 -15.43 20.23 7.57
C SER A 95 -14.83 19.73 8.89
N SER A 96 -14.40 18.48 8.91
CA SER A 96 -13.87 17.79 10.09
C SER A 96 -12.59 17.02 9.73
N HIS A 97 -11.88 16.50 10.73
CA HIS A 97 -10.68 15.70 10.50
C HIS A 97 -10.50 14.59 11.52
N TYR A 98 -9.70 13.59 11.14
CA TYR A 98 -8.97 12.74 12.08
C TYR A 98 -7.54 13.28 12.25
N GLU A 99 -7.00 13.21 13.46
CA GLU A 99 -5.62 13.55 13.81
C GLU A 99 -4.91 12.32 14.36
N PHE A 100 -3.68 12.11 13.88
CA PHE A 100 -2.80 10.98 14.22
C PHE A 100 -1.48 11.49 14.80
N ASP A 101 -1.01 10.85 15.87
CA ASP A 101 0.29 11.10 16.49
C ASP A 101 1.40 10.27 15.82
N ILE A 102 2.04 10.82 14.78
CA ILE A 102 3.05 10.11 14.00
C ILE A 102 4.37 10.07 14.77
N SER A 103 4.88 8.86 15.02
CA SER A 103 6.07 8.62 15.85
C SER A 103 7.40 8.75 15.12
N SER A 104 7.40 8.68 13.78
CA SER A 104 8.63 8.66 12.98
C SER A 104 8.42 9.30 11.61
N ASN A 105 9.45 9.94 11.08
CA ASN A 105 9.46 10.39 9.70
C ASN A 105 9.47 9.19 8.75
N GLY A 106 8.85 9.32 7.58
CA GLY A 106 8.98 8.33 6.52
C GLY A 106 7.84 8.34 5.52
N THR A 107 7.92 7.44 4.54
CA THR A 107 6.79 7.19 3.65
C THR A 107 5.74 6.37 4.39
N HIS A 108 4.54 6.91 4.49
CA HIS A 108 3.40 6.25 5.10
C HIS A 108 2.38 5.86 4.04
N LEU A 109 1.78 4.69 4.20
CA LEU A 109 0.53 4.36 3.54
C LEU A 109 -0.61 4.98 4.36
N VAL A 110 -1.39 5.84 3.70
CA VAL A 110 -2.70 6.29 4.16
C VAL A 110 -3.75 5.61 3.31
N ARG A 111 -4.48 4.67 3.90
CA ARG A 111 -5.57 3.94 3.24
C ARG A 111 -6.91 4.34 3.82
N LEU A 112 -7.84 4.70 2.94
CA LEU A 112 -9.19 5.11 3.31
C LEU A 112 -10.20 4.12 2.74
N HIS A 113 -11.11 3.65 3.59
CA HIS A 113 -12.16 2.73 3.21
C HIS A 113 -13.51 3.42 3.26
N PHE A 114 -14.26 3.31 2.18
CA PHE A 114 -15.61 3.87 2.04
C PHE A 114 -16.57 2.75 1.66
N PHE A 115 -17.38 2.31 2.61
CA PHE A 115 -18.49 1.40 2.37
C PHE A 115 -19.80 2.15 2.59
N ALA A 116 -20.47 2.50 1.50
CA ALA A 116 -21.74 3.19 1.57
C ALA A 116 -22.88 2.18 1.78
N PHE A 117 -23.81 2.54 2.66
CA PHE A 117 -25.03 1.79 2.92
C PHE A 117 -26.15 2.76 3.31
N SER A 118 -27.38 2.27 3.27
CA SER A 118 -28.55 3.02 3.76
C SER A 118 -28.80 2.71 5.23
N SER A 119 -28.88 3.77 6.04
CA SER A 119 -29.23 3.72 7.47
C SER A 119 -30.21 4.86 7.78
N ALA A 120 -30.12 5.49 8.95
CA ALA A 120 -30.77 6.78 9.22
C ALA A 120 -30.33 7.87 8.21
N LYS A 121 -29.13 7.74 7.64
CA LYS A 121 -28.63 8.55 6.52
C LYS A 121 -28.20 7.63 5.39
N ASN A 122 -28.55 7.99 4.15
CA ASN A 122 -28.16 7.22 2.98
C ASN A 122 -26.77 7.65 2.52
N LEU A 123 -25.73 6.85 2.84
CA LEU A 123 -24.33 7.20 2.58
C LEU A 123 -23.99 7.32 1.07
N TYR A 124 -24.82 6.79 0.17
CA TYR A 124 -24.64 6.96 -1.28
C TYR A 124 -24.84 8.42 -1.74
N ASN A 125 -25.50 9.25 -0.91
CA ASN A 125 -25.71 10.66 -1.21
C ASN A 125 -24.53 11.55 -0.80
N ALA A 126 -23.49 10.98 -0.17
CA ALA A 126 -22.33 11.73 0.28
C ALA A 126 -21.47 12.19 -0.91
N VAL A 127 -21.19 13.49 -0.95
CA VAL A 127 -20.24 14.12 -1.88
C VAL A 127 -19.30 15.02 -1.08
N PHE A 128 -18.01 14.74 -1.12
CA PHE A 128 -17.02 15.43 -0.28
C PHE A 128 -15.60 15.39 -0.85
N ASN A 129 -14.75 16.24 -0.31
CA ASN A 129 -13.32 16.27 -0.57
C ASN A 129 -12.56 15.63 0.59
N VAL A 130 -11.40 15.03 0.30
CA VAL A 130 -10.45 14.57 1.32
C VAL A 130 -9.10 15.22 1.07
N SER A 131 -8.51 15.82 2.11
CA SER A 131 -7.15 16.36 2.05
C SER A 131 -6.36 16.01 3.29
N THR A 132 -5.07 16.32 3.30
CA THR A 132 -4.22 16.15 4.49
C THR A 132 -3.69 17.47 5.02
N SER A 133 -3.05 17.45 6.20
CA SER A 133 -2.31 18.60 6.76
C SER A 133 -1.09 19.01 5.93
N HIS A 134 -0.57 18.11 5.08
CA HIS A 134 0.50 18.36 4.12
C HIS A 134 -0.14 18.53 2.74
N PRO A 135 -0.47 19.75 2.29
CA PRO A 135 -1.67 20.16 1.54
C PRO A 135 -1.99 19.40 0.22
N PHE A 136 -2.13 18.08 0.29
CA PHE A 136 -2.53 17.22 -0.80
C PHE A 136 -4.04 17.06 -0.76
N LEU A 137 -4.69 17.44 -1.84
CA LEU A 137 -6.08 17.07 -2.12
C LEU A 137 -6.09 15.62 -2.62
N LEU A 138 -6.38 14.68 -1.72
CA LEU A 138 -6.37 13.25 -2.01
C LEU A 138 -7.58 12.83 -2.85
N LEU A 139 -8.75 13.40 -2.56
CA LEU A 139 -10.01 13.13 -3.23
C LEU A 139 -10.78 14.42 -3.44
N HIS A 140 -11.35 14.60 -4.62
CA HIS A 140 -12.12 15.77 -5.01
C HIS A 140 -13.49 15.35 -5.55
N ASN A 141 -14.56 15.98 -5.07
CA ASN A 141 -15.96 15.65 -5.39
C ASN A 141 -16.23 14.14 -5.34
N PHE A 142 -15.68 13.48 -4.32
CA PHE A 142 -15.75 12.04 -4.18
C PHE A 142 -17.13 11.60 -3.70
N ASN A 143 -17.64 10.55 -4.32
CA ASN A 143 -18.86 9.86 -3.93
C ASN A 143 -18.70 8.35 -4.14
N VAL A 144 -19.45 7.54 -3.39
CA VAL A 144 -19.52 6.09 -3.59
C VAL A 144 -20.78 5.75 -4.36
N GLN A 145 -20.64 4.98 -5.45
CA GLN A 145 -21.75 4.62 -6.32
C GLN A 145 -22.58 3.48 -5.72
N ASN A 146 -23.92 3.56 -5.86
CA ASN A 146 -24.88 2.59 -5.31
C ASN A 146 -24.79 1.18 -5.93
N SER A 147 -24.03 1.01 -7.01
CA SER A 147 -23.77 -0.29 -7.62
C SER A 147 -22.73 -1.13 -6.87
N SER A 148 -22.01 -0.55 -5.91
CA SER A 148 -20.92 -1.24 -5.21
C SER A 148 -21.44 -1.91 -3.94
N GLN A 149 -21.65 -3.23 -3.99
CA GLN A 149 -21.80 -4.07 -2.77
C GLN A 149 -20.45 -4.34 -2.07
N SER A 150 -19.40 -3.59 -2.43
CA SER A 150 -18.04 -3.77 -1.95
C SER A 150 -17.44 -2.43 -1.54
N PRO A 151 -16.55 -2.41 -0.54
CA PRO A 151 -15.90 -1.18 -0.09
C PRO A 151 -15.04 -0.57 -1.20
N VAL A 152 -15.08 0.75 -1.33
CA VAL A 152 -14.13 1.52 -2.14
C VAL A 152 -12.93 1.83 -1.27
N ILE A 153 -11.77 1.27 -1.63
CA ILE A 153 -10.51 1.42 -0.89
C ILE A 153 -9.58 2.32 -1.70
N LYS A 154 -9.00 3.34 -1.05
CA LYS A 154 -8.07 4.29 -1.67
C LYS A 154 -6.73 4.28 -0.93
N ASP A 155 -5.68 3.85 -1.62
CA ASP A 155 -4.29 3.83 -1.13
C ASP A 155 -3.55 5.10 -1.57
N PHE A 156 -2.96 5.81 -0.60
CA PHE A 156 -2.06 6.94 -0.83
C PHE A 156 -0.73 6.73 -0.13
N PHE A 157 0.39 7.00 -0.82
CA PHE A 157 1.72 7.02 -0.23
C PHE A 157 2.16 8.47 -0.05
N LEU A 158 2.45 8.85 1.18
CA LEU A 158 2.77 10.21 1.57
C LEU A 158 4.06 10.24 2.39
N SER A 159 4.94 11.19 2.14
CA SER A 159 6.00 11.53 3.09
C SER A 159 5.39 12.31 4.25
N ILE A 160 5.43 11.73 5.45
CA ILE A 160 4.89 12.33 6.67
C ILE A 160 6.02 12.48 7.68
N THR A 161 6.13 13.65 8.29
CA THR A 161 7.06 13.90 9.39
C THR A 161 6.43 13.55 10.73
N GLN A 162 7.26 13.21 11.70
CA GLN A 162 6.88 13.02 13.10
C GLN A 162 6.08 14.22 13.61
N GLY A 163 5.05 13.96 14.41
CA GLY A 163 4.12 14.97 14.94
C GLY A 163 2.68 14.71 14.54
N LYS A 164 1.86 15.76 14.55
CA LYS A 164 0.43 15.68 14.22
C LYS A 164 0.21 15.61 12.71
N PHE A 165 -0.45 14.54 12.27
CA PHE A 165 -0.91 14.38 10.89
C PHE A 165 -2.43 14.37 10.87
N CYS A 166 -3.04 15.22 10.03
CA CYS A 166 -4.50 15.30 9.93
C CYS A 166 -4.99 14.84 8.55
N VAL A 167 -6.09 14.10 8.53
CA VAL A 167 -6.87 13.78 7.34
C VAL A 167 -8.22 14.49 7.44
N TYR A 168 -8.43 15.49 6.58
CA TYR A 168 -9.60 16.33 6.55
C TYR A 168 -10.66 15.78 5.60
N PHE A 169 -11.90 15.74 6.06
CA PHE A 169 -13.09 15.39 5.31
C PHE A 169 -13.97 16.64 5.19
N ARG A 170 -14.18 17.12 3.95
CA ARG A 170 -14.89 18.37 3.68
C ARG A 170 -16.11 18.12 2.79
N PRO A 171 -17.32 18.06 3.37
CA PRO A 171 -18.55 17.97 2.61
C PRO A 171 -18.70 19.09 1.57
N GLN A 172 -19.32 18.76 0.44
CA GLN A 172 -19.86 19.79 -0.46
C GLN A 172 -21.10 20.46 0.16
N GLU A 173 -21.56 21.55 -0.45
CA GLU A 173 -22.76 22.25 -0.01
C GLU A 173 -23.98 21.30 0.03
N SER A 174 -24.76 21.38 1.11
CA SER A 174 -25.92 20.50 1.37
C SER A 174 -25.62 18.99 1.33
N SER A 175 -24.36 18.61 1.54
CA SER A 175 -23.87 17.23 1.55
C SER A 175 -23.26 16.88 2.90
N PHE A 176 -22.61 15.73 2.98
CA PHE A 176 -21.89 15.23 4.14
C PHE A 176 -20.73 14.33 3.69
N ALA A 177 -19.80 14.06 4.59
CA ALA A 177 -18.69 13.15 4.38
C ALA A 177 -18.83 11.94 5.30
N PHE A 178 -18.23 10.82 4.91
CA PHE A 178 -18.15 9.65 5.77
C PHE A 178 -16.87 8.86 5.50
N VAL A 179 -16.49 8.03 6.46
CA VAL A 179 -15.40 7.06 6.33
C VAL A 179 -15.72 5.84 7.19
N SER A 180 -15.45 4.64 6.65
CA SER A 180 -15.73 3.37 7.32
C SER A 180 -14.51 2.83 8.06
N ALA A 181 -13.33 2.99 7.48
CA ALA A 181 -12.07 2.64 8.14
C ALA A 181 -10.91 3.50 7.62
N ILE A 182 -9.90 3.69 8.46
CA ILE A 182 -8.67 4.40 8.12
C ILE A 182 -7.48 3.55 8.55
N GLU A 183 -6.48 3.44 7.68
CA GLU A 183 -5.17 2.86 8.00
C GLU A 183 -4.07 3.91 7.77
N VAL A 184 -3.19 4.13 8.76
CA VAL A 184 -2.03 5.02 8.64
C VAL A 184 -0.78 4.36 9.21
N PHE A 185 0.11 3.87 8.36
CA PHE A 185 1.32 3.20 8.86
C PHE A 185 2.54 3.45 7.97
N VAL A 186 3.71 3.48 8.59
CA VAL A 186 4.99 3.65 7.89
C VAL A 186 5.29 2.42 7.05
N VAL A 187 5.70 2.62 5.80
CA VAL A 187 6.07 1.57 4.84
C VAL A 187 7.53 1.70 4.41
N ASP A 188 8.40 2.05 5.36
CA ASP A 188 9.84 2.25 5.15
C ASP A 188 10.71 0.99 4.84
N PRO A 189 10.18 -0.25 4.70
CA PRO A 189 10.89 -1.33 3.99
C PRO A 189 10.47 -1.45 2.53
N LEU A 190 9.42 -0.72 2.09
CA LEU A 190 9.11 -0.69 0.67
C LEU A 190 10.27 0.04 -0.01
N PRO A 191 10.71 -0.43 -1.18
CA PRO A 191 11.75 0.24 -1.93
C PRO A 191 11.29 1.60 -2.49
N LEU A 192 10.22 2.22 -1.99
CA LEU A 192 9.80 3.59 -2.33
C LEU A 192 10.88 4.61 -1.98
N SER A 193 11.56 4.46 -0.83
CA SER A 193 12.75 5.25 -0.51
C SER A 193 13.95 4.91 -1.41
N SER A 194 13.95 3.72 -2.01
CA SER A 194 14.92 3.29 -3.02
C SER A 194 14.56 3.68 -4.45
N ILE A 195 13.33 4.16 -4.70
CA ILE A 195 12.96 4.77 -5.98
C ILE A 195 13.79 6.04 -6.07
N PRO A 196 14.61 6.22 -7.12
CA PRO A 196 15.33 7.46 -7.30
C PRO A 196 14.35 8.63 -7.35
N ASP A 197 14.66 9.74 -6.67
CA ASP A 197 13.79 10.92 -6.67
C ASP A 197 13.57 11.47 -8.09
N ASN A 198 14.48 11.15 -9.00
CA ASN A 198 14.36 11.40 -10.44
C ASN A 198 14.23 10.07 -11.20
N GLY A 199 13.07 9.82 -11.80
CA GLY A 199 12.80 8.60 -12.57
C GLY A 199 12.77 8.83 -14.09
N PRO A 200 12.88 7.80 -14.93
CA PRO A 200 12.62 7.94 -16.36
C PRO A 200 11.17 8.40 -16.60
N HIS A 201 10.98 9.51 -17.32
CA HIS A 201 9.64 9.96 -17.71
C HIS A 201 9.28 9.38 -19.08
N VAL A 202 8.08 8.82 -19.17
CA VAL A 202 7.46 8.43 -20.42
C VAL A 202 6.28 9.36 -20.64
N SER A 203 6.34 10.18 -21.68
CA SER A 203 5.22 11.05 -22.07
C SER A 203 3.96 10.23 -22.36
N PRO A 204 2.75 10.83 -22.35
CA PRO A 204 1.52 10.14 -22.75
C PRO A 204 1.58 9.46 -24.13
N ILE A 205 2.39 9.98 -25.06
CA ILE A 205 2.59 9.39 -26.40
C ILE A 205 3.73 8.35 -26.44
N GLY A 206 4.25 7.91 -25.30
CA GLY A 206 5.26 6.85 -25.21
C GLY A 206 6.70 7.29 -25.49
N THR A 207 6.96 8.58 -25.73
CA THR A 207 8.33 9.08 -25.89
C THR A 207 9.05 9.19 -24.55
N LYS A 208 10.28 8.68 -24.50
CA LYS A 208 11.19 8.91 -23.38
C LYS A 208 11.65 10.37 -23.44
N THR A 209 11.39 11.11 -22.39
CA THR A 209 11.85 12.50 -22.26
C THR A 209 12.93 12.58 -21.18
N ASN A 210 13.27 13.80 -20.75
CA ASN A 210 14.06 14.05 -19.54
C ASN A 210 13.47 13.33 -18.33
N SER A 211 14.25 13.14 -17.25
CA SER A 211 13.74 12.50 -16.04
C SER A 211 12.56 13.27 -15.46
N TYR A 212 11.65 12.54 -14.82
CA TYR A 212 10.59 13.08 -14.00
C TYR A 212 11.16 13.38 -12.62
N PRO A 213 11.27 14.67 -12.21
CA PRO A 213 11.92 15.01 -10.97
C PRO A 213 10.97 15.06 -9.77
N GLY A 214 11.54 14.91 -8.57
CA GLY A 214 10.86 15.16 -7.30
C GLY A 214 9.73 14.18 -7.02
N ILE A 215 9.97 12.87 -7.15
CA ILE A 215 8.99 11.82 -6.81
C ILE A 215 8.73 11.79 -5.30
N HIS A 216 9.78 11.90 -4.48
CA HIS A 216 9.69 11.78 -3.02
C HIS A 216 8.75 12.80 -2.37
N PRO A 217 8.80 14.11 -2.69
CA PRO A 217 7.90 15.08 -2.07
C PRO A 217 6.45 15.00 -2.57
N LYS A 218 6.09 14.08 -3.48
CA LYS A 218 4.74 14.00 -4.05
C LYS A 218 3.90 12.95 -3.31
N ALA A 219 2.59 13.19 -3.27
CA ALA A 219 1.62 12.17 -2.94
C ALA A 219 1.43 11.21 -4.13
N LEU A 220 1.52 9.90 -3.89
CA LEU A 220 1.23 8.88 -4.89
C LEU A 220 -0.09 8.18 -4.56
N GLN A 221 -0.99 8.10 -5.53
CA GLN A 221 -2.22 7.32 -5.40
C GLN A 221 -2.07 6.02 -6.19
N THR A 222 -2.48 4.90 -5.60
CA THR A 222 -2.59 3.65 -6.37
C THR A 222 -3.84 3.71 -7.25
N ILE A 223 -3.66 3.66 -8.57
CA ILE A 223 -4.77 3.54 -9.53
C ILE A 223 -5.02 2.07 -9.90
N TYR A 224 -3.95 1.33 -10.25
CA TYR A 224 -4.00 -0.10 -10.51
C TYR A 224 -2.87 -0.84 -9.81
N ARG A 225 -3.13 -2.08 -9.45
CA ARG A 225 -2.15 -3.03 -8.91
C ARG A 225 -2.46 -4.41 -9.47
N ILE A 226 -1.64 -4.86 -10.41
CA ILE A 226 -1.99 -5.97 -11.31
C ILE A 226 -1.14 -7.20 -10.99
N ASN A 227 -1.78 -8.37 -10.89
CA ASN A 227 -1.12 -9.67 -10.89
C ASN A 227 -1.16 -10.26 -12.30
N VAL A 228 -0.04 -10.22 -13.04
CA VAL A 228 0.00 -10.58 -14.46
C VAL A 228 0.06 -12.08 -14.64
N GLY A 229 -0.98 -12.68 -15.24
CA GLY A 229 -1.08 -14.13 -15.43
C GLY A 229 -1.49 -14.91 -14.18
N GLY A 230 -1.67 -14.23 -13.05
CA GLY A 230 -2.08 -14.83 -11.79
C GLY A 230 -3.52 -14.49 -11.40
N PRO A 231 -4.08 -15.21 -10.41
CA PRO A 231 -5.41 -14.94 -9.89
C PRO A 231 -5.43 -13.66 -9.04
N MET A 232 -6.64 -13.26 -8.62
CA MET A 232 -6.82 -12.18 -7.65
C MET A 232 -6.12 -12.53 -6.32
N ILE A 233 -5.41 -11.55 -5.75
CA ILE A 233 -4.85 -11.64 -4.40
C ILE A 233 -5.58 -10.61 -3.55
N SER A 234 -6.35 -11.09 -2.57
CA SER A 234 -7.09 -10.26 -1.62
C SER A 234 -6.17 -9.65 -0.57
N GLN A 235 -6.67 -8.63 0.14
CA GLN A 235 -5.96 -8.00 1.26
C GLN A 235 -5.50 -9.01 2.32
N GLU A 236 -6.29 -10.04 2.59
CA GLU A 236 -5.98 -11.07 3.59
C GLU A 236 -4.76 -11.93 3.21
N ASN A 237 -4.46 -12.02 1.91
CA ASN A 237 -3.37 -12.81 1.36
C ASN A 237 -2.16 -11.95 0.94
N ASP A 238 -2.16 -10.65 1.27
CA ASP A 238 -1.03 -9.74 1.03
C ASP A 238 -0.51 -9.18 2.36
N THR A 239 0.81 -9.19 2.53
CA THR A 239 1.49 -8.73 3.76
C THR A 239 1.15 -7.28 4.13
N LEU A 240 0.92 -6.41 3.15
CA LEU A 240 0.53 -5.00 3.33
C LEU A 240 -0.98 -4.76 3.17
N GLY A 241 -1.80 -5.82 3.12
CA GLY A 241 -3.24 -5.69 2.97
C GLY A 241 -3.67 -5.13 1.62
N ARG A 242 -2.86 -5.29 0.57
CA ARG A 242 -3.12 -4.76 -0.78
C ARG A 242 -3.94 -5.75 -1.61
N ASN A 243 -4.82 -5.22 -2.46
CA ASN A 243 -5.47 -6.02 -3.49
C ASN A 243 -4.65 -6.02 -4.79
N TRP A 244 -4.42 -7.21 -5.35
CA TRP A 244 -3.86 -7.39 -6.68
C TRP A 244 -4.90 -8.01 -7.59
N ILE A 245 -5.22 -7.35 -8.70
CA ILE A 245 -6.26 -7.80 -9.62
C ILE A 245 -5.65 -8.49 -10.85
N PRO A 246 -6.33 -9.50 -11.43
CA PRO A 246 -5.88 -10.14 -12.66
C PRO A 246 -5.76 -9.15 -13.83
N ASP A 247 -4.81 -9.41 -14.73
CA ASP A 247 -4.54 -8.54 -15.87
C ASP A 247 -5.48 -8.76 -17.07
N ASP A 248 -6.24 -9.86 -17.11
CA ASP A 248 -7.02 -10.30 -18.28
C ASP A 248 -7.96 -9.23 -18.83
N ARG A 249 -8.69 -8.54 -17.95
CA ARG A 249 -9.64 -7.48 -18.32
C ARG A 249 -8.96 -6.24 -18.91
N TYR A 250 -7.65 -6.13 -18.79
CA TYR A 250 -6.85 -5.02 -19.31
C TYR A 250 -6.15 -5.39 -20.61
N LEU A 251 -6.13 -6.65 -21.03
CA LEU A 251 -5.55 -7.04 -22.31
C LEU A 251 -6.39 -6.50 -23.47
N TYR A 252 -5.73 -5.75 -24.36
CA TYR A 252 -6.36 -5.27 -25.59
C TYR A 252 -6.76 -6.43 -26.52
N ASN A 253 -5.89 -7.43 -26.63
CA ASN A 253 -6.15 -8.66 -27.35
C ASN A 253 -5.65 -9.87 -26.54
N PRO A 254 -6.57 -10.61 -25.88
CA PRO A 254 -6.21 -11.79 -25.08
C PRO A 254 -5.43 -12.87 -25.83
N ASP A 255 -5.68 -13.07 -27.14
CA ASP A 255 -5.05 -14.13 -27.93
C ASP A 255 -3.54 -13.94 -28.15
N THR A 256 -3.03 -12.73 -27.88
CA THR A 256 -1.61 -12.38 -28.00
C THR A 256 -0.77 -12.87 -26.83
N ALA A 257 -1.40 -13.25 -25.72
CA ALA A 257 -0.73 -13.64 -24.49
C ALA A 257 -1.10 -15.07 -24.07
N LYS A 258 -0.16 -15.76 -23.44
CA LYS A 258 -0.42 -17.04 -22.76
C LYS A 258 0.23 -17.03 -21.39
N ILE A 259 -0.42 -17.67 -20.42
CA ILE A 259 0.01 -17.71 -19.02
C ILE A 259 1.19 -18.68 -18.85
N VAL A 260 2.11 -18.32 -17.96
CA VAL A 260 3.20 -19.18 -17.49
C VAL A 260 3.19 -19.17 -15.96
N GLY A 261 3.22 -20.36 -15.36
CA GLY A 261 3.32 -20.53 -13.92
C GLY A 261 2.71 -21.86 -13.43
N PRO A 262 2.90 -22.20 -12.14
CA PRO A 262 3.76 -21.50 -11.18
C PRO A 262 5.25 -21.73 -11.49
N ILE A 263 6.04 -20.66 -11.47
CA ILE A 263 7.50 -20.69 -11.58
C ILE A 263 8.09 -21.09 -10.20
N ALA A 264 9.19 -21.85 -10.19
CA ALA A 264 9.79 -22.45 -8.98
C ALA A 264 10.27 -21.42 -7.91
N ASN A 265 10.76 -21.95 -6.78
CA ASN A 265 11.17 -21.23 -5.56
C ASN A 265 11.80 -19.84 -5.80
N LEU A 266 11.24 -18.84 -5.13
CA LEU A 266 11.72 -17.46 -5.17
C LEU A 266 12.91 -17.27 -4.24
N ASN A 267 13.85 -16.45 -4.69
CA ASN A 267 14.94 -15.96 -3.86
C ASN A 267 15.01 -14.45 -4.05
N TYR A 268 14.59 -13.71 -3.03
CA TYR A 268 14.65 -12.25 -3.02
C TYR A 268 16.10 -11.79 -2.97
N LEU A 269 16.53 -11.02 -3.97
CA LEU A 269 17.86 -10.42 -4.04
C LEU A 269 17.78 -8.90 -3.90
N GLY A 270 18.73 -8.31 -3.17
CA GLY A 270 18.83 -6.86 -3.00
C GLY A 270 17.72 -6.29 -2.13
N ILE A 271 17.03 -5.26 -2.64
CA ILE A 271 16.00 -4.49 -1.92
C ILE A 271 14.59 -5.09 -2.02
N ALA A 272 14.42 -6.14 -2.82
CA ALA A 272 13.12 -6.80 -2.98
C ALA A 272 12.79 -7.64 -1.74
N SER A 273 11.52 -7.68 -1.37
CA SER A 273 11.01 -8.42 -0.22
C SER A 273 9.54 -8.78 -0.42
N GLU A 274 8.99 -9.60 0.48
CA GLU A 274 7.55 -9.91 0.55
C GLU A 274 6.66 -8.67 0.68
N TYR A 275 7.21 -7.55 1.17
CA TYR A 275 6.51 -6.26 1.23
C TYR A 275 6.43 -5.59 -0.15
N THR A 276 7.40 -5.84 -1.04
CA THR A 276 7.38 -5.32 -2.42
C THR A 276 6.16 -5.88 -3.17
N ALA A 277 6.02 -7.20 -3.19
CA ALA A 277 4.85 -7.93 -3.70
C ALA A 277 4.87 -9.33 -3.09
N PRO A 278 3.71 -9.99 -2.92
CA PRO A 278 3.66 -11.37 -2.45
C PRO A 278 4.24 -12.32 -3.50
N ASP A 279 4.77 -13.46 -3.04
CA ASP A 279 5.41 -14.48 -3.87
C ASP A 279 4.59 -14.87 -5.11
N SER A 280 3.27 -15.00 -4.95
CA SER A 280 2.35 -15.39 -6.02
C SER A 280 2.32 -14.42 -7.21
N VAL A 281 2.73 -13.16 -7.02
CA VAL A 281 2.90 -12.19 -8.12
C VAL A 281 4.10 -12.54 -8.98
N TYR A 282 5.20 -13.01 -8.38
CA TYR A 282 6.41 -13.37 -9.13
C TYR A 282 6.36 -14.80 -9.69
N GLN A 283 5.51 -15.66 -9.14
CA GLN A 283 5.33 -17.04 -9.60
C GLN A 283 4.52 -17.16 -10.90
N THR A 284 3.86 -16.08 -11.32
CA THR A 284 3.02 -16.06 -12.52
C THR A 284 3.46 -14.97 -13.48
N ALA A 285 3.26 -15.21 -14.77
CA ALA A 285 3.55 -14.24 -15.82
C ALA A 285 2.69 -14.50 -17.06
N LYS A 286 2.70 -13.56 -17.99
CA LYS A 286 2.25 -13.77 -19.37
C LYS A 286 3.40 -13.54 -20.35
N HIS A 287 3.52 -14.43 -21.33
CA HIS A 287 4.43 -14.25 -22.45
C HIS A 287 3.69 -14.33 -23.79
N MET A 288 4.34 -13.88 -24.85
CA MET A 288 3.74 -13.83 -26.19
C MET A 288 3.26 -15.23 -26.60
N ASN A 289 2.02 -15.32 -27.07
CA ASN A 289 1.42 -16.54 -27.60
C ASN A 289 1.95 -16.87 -29.00
N LYS A 290 3.27 -17.03 -29.11
CA LYS A 290 3.94 -17.38 -30.37
C LYS A 290 3.68 -18.85 -30.71
N ASN A 291 3.40 -19.11 -31.98
CA ASN A 291 3.21 -20.45 -32.50
C ASN A 291 4.01 -20.61 -33.79
N ASN A 292 4.82 -21.66 -33.88
CA ASN A 292 5.67 -21.95 -35.04
C ASN A 292 4.85 -22.31 -36.29
N SER A 293 3.59 -22.71 -36.14
CA SER A 293 2.69 -22.95 -37.28
C SER A 293 2.05 -21.68 -37.85
N ARG A 294 2.16 -20.52 -37.18
CA ARG A 294 1.66 -19.25 -37.69
C ARG A 294 2.61 -18.69 -38.75
N LEU A 295 2.03 -18.12 -39.80
CA LEU A 295 2.77 -17.43 -40.87
C LEU A 295 3.61 -16.26 -40.34
N SER A 296 3.19 -15.63 -39.25
CA SER A 296 3.92 -14.56 -38.58
C SER A 296 3.63 -14.55 -37.08
N ASN A 297 4.65 -14.22 -36.28
CA ASN A 297 4.56 -13.99 -34.85
C ASN A 297 4.79 -12.50 -34.50
N ASN A 298 4.46 -11.60 -35.42
CA ASN A 298 4.63 -10.16 -35.28
C ASN A 298 3.38 -9.53 -34.63
N PHE A 299 3.32 -9.59 -33.30
CA PHE A 299 2.30 -8.93 -32.50
C PHE A 299 2.87 -8.54 -31.14
N ASN A 300 2.21 -7.59 -30.47
CA ASN A 300 2.54 -7.16 -29.13
C ASN A 300 1.50 -7.69 -28.14
N ILE A 301 1.92 -7.95 -26.90
CA ILE A 301 0.98 -7.99 -25.78
C ILE A 301 0.77 -6.56 -25.32
N THR A 302 -0.49 -6.12 -25.28
CA THR A 302 -0.84 -4.74 -24.95
C THR A 302 -1.87 -4.74 -23.83
N TRP A 303 -1.60 -3.97 -22.78
CA TRP A 303 -2.57 -3.68 -21.72
C TRP A 303 -3.08 -2.25 -21.86
N CYS A 304 -4.38 -2.07 -21.70
CA CYS A 304 -5.05 -0.78 -21.75
C CYS A 304 -5.68 -0.48 -20.38
N PHE A 305 -5.31 0.66 -19.81
CA PHE A 305 -5.82 1.17 -18.54
C PHE A 305 -6.59 2.46 -18.84
N MET A 306 -7.85 2.53 -18.40
CA MET A 306 -8.78 3.63 -18.64
C MET A 306 -9.21 4.29 -17.34
#